data_AF-A0A7S0ZPY0-F1
#
_entry.id   AF-A0A7S0ZPY0-F1
#
_cell.length_a   1.000
_cell.length_b   1.000
_cell.length_c   1.000
_cell.angle_alpha   90.00
_cell.angle_beta   90.00
_cell.angle_gamma   90.00
#
_symmetry.space_group_name_H-M   'P 1'
#
loop_
_entity.id
_entity.type
_entity.pdbx_description
1 polymer ?
#
loop_
_entity_poly.entity_id
_entity_poly.type
_entity_poly.pdbx_seq_one_letter_code
_entity_poly.pdbx_strand_id
1 'polypeptide(L)'
;RFKVVGSRCQTLPRDKGDSLRITWVSQLMQVPGVSEEIAKAIAERHPSPGSLLQKVMELDSTGASLRSPDVHPASGFLADLEYPIRGKKGTRRIGPIVSRRIFAMFHAMSP
;
A
#
# COMPACT_ATOMS: atom_id res chain seq x y z
N ARG A 1 -3.00 -45.27 0.46
CA ARG A 1 -3.19 -44.38 -0.73
C ARG A 1 -4.07 -43.21 -0.29
N PHE A 2 -3.48 -42.08 0.10
CA PHE A 2 -4.21 -40.81 0.28
C PHE A 2 -3.37 -39.71 -0.37
N LYS A 3 -3.97 -39.09 -1.39
CA LYS A 3 -3.41 -38.07 -2.26
C LYS A 3 -4.12 -36.79 -1.85
N VAL A 4 -3.43 -35.87 -1.18
CA VAL A 4 -3.99 -34.55 -0.87
C VAL A 4 -3.23 -33.54 -1.72
N VAL A 5 -3.92 -33.14 -2.79
CA VAL A 5 -3.57 -32.07 -3.71
C VAL A 5 -4.06 -30.77 -3.09
N GLY A 6 -3.19 -29.76 -3.00
CA GLY A 6 -3.60 -28.42 -2.60
C GLY A 6 -2.61 -27.70 -1.70
N SER A 7 -1.34 -27.63 -2.10
CA SER A 7 -0.40 -26.68 -1.50
C SER A 7 -0.81 -25.25 -1.87
N ARG A 8 -1.83 -24.71 -1.18
CA ARG A 8 -1.86 -23.26 -0.98
C ARG A 8 -0.62 -22.98 -0.15
N CYS A 9 0.40 -22.41 -0.78
CA CYS A 9 1.61 -21.93 -0.12
C CYS A 9 1.23 -20.84 0.89
N GLN A 10 0.69 -21.23 2.04
CA GLN A 10 0.82 -20.45 3.26
C GLN A 10 2.28 -20.60 3.65
N THR A 11 3.11 -19.67 3.20
CA THR A 11 4.42 -19.46 3.80
C THR A 11 4.17 -19.13 5.27
N LEU A 12 4.29 -20.13 6.14
CA LEU A 12 4.33 -19.93 7.57
C LEU A 12 5.37 -18.82 7.83
N PRO A 13 5.03 -17.75 8.57
CA PRO A 13 5.98 -16.69 8.86
C PRO A 13 7.17 -17.31 9.57
N ARG A 14 8.34 -17.24 8.92
CA ARG A 14 9.57 -17.87 9.40
C ARG A 14 10.15 -17.10 10.58
N ASP A 15 9.83 -15.80 10.66
CA ASP A 15 10.25 -14.84 11.69
C ASP A 15 9.10 -13.94 12.15
N LYS A 16 9.20 -13.37 13.36
CA LYS A 16 8.24 -12.38 13.89
C LYS A 16 8.15 -11.11 13.02
N GLY A 17 9.21 -10.76 12.30
CA GLY A 17 9.20 -9.64 11.35
C GLY A 17 8.31 -9.92 10.13
N ASP A 18 8.28 -11.18 9.68
CA ASP A 18 7.46 -11.58 8.54
C ASP A 18 5.96 -11.59 8.90
N SER A 19 5.60 -11.98 10.12
CA SER A 19 4.19 -11.97 10.54
C SER A 19 3.60 -10.55 10.59
N LEU A 20 4.38 -9.56 11.05
CA LEU A 20 3.98 -8.16 11.03
C LEU A 20 3.87 -7.64 9.59
N ARG A 21 4.82 -7.98 8.72
CA ARG A 21 4.77 -7.59 7.31
C ARG A 21 3.57 -8.21 6.58
N ILE A 22 3.27 -9.49 6.81
CA ILE A 22 2.10 -10.18 6.23
C ILE A 22 0.81 -9.53 6.72
N THR A 23 0.73 -9.22 8.02
CA THR A 23 -0.43 -8.51 8.60
C THR A 23 -0.60 -7.14 7.95
N TRP A 24 0.50 -6.41 7.78
CA TRP A 24 0.49 -5.09 7.15
C TRP A 24 0.02 -5.14 5.69
N VAL A 25 0.55 -6.07 4.89
CA VAL A 25 0.08 -6.33 3.52
C VAL A 25 -1.41 -6.69 3.50
N SER A 26 -1.86 -7.53 4.45
CA SER A 26 -3.27 -7.95 4.56
C SER A 26 -4.21 -6.79 4.90
N GLN A 27 -3.74 -5.84 5.73
CA GLN A 27 -4.47 -4.61 6.05
C GLN A 27 -4.58 -3.68 4.83
N LEU A 28 -3.49 -3.50 4.07
CA LEU A 28 -3.50 -2.71 2.84
C LEU A 28 -4.46 -3.28 1.78
N MET A 29 -4.58 -4.60 1.70
CA MET A 29 -5.53 -5.27 0.78
C MET A 29 -7.01 -5.05 1.15
N GLN A 30 -7.32 -4.58 2.37
CA GLN A 30 -8.70 -4.20 2.72
C GLN A 30 -9.16 -2.94 1.97
N VAL A 31 -8.24 -2.19 1.37
CA VAL A 31 -8.56 -0.99 0.59
C VAL A 31 -9.11 -1.37 -0.78
N PRO A 32 -10.30 -0.88 -1.16
CA PRO A 32 -10.85 -1.15 -2.49
C PRO A 32 -9.92 -0.68 -3.60
N GLY A 33 -9.54 -1.59 -4.49
CA GLY A 33 -8.63 -1.33 -5.62
C GLY A 33 -7.15 -1.58 -5.33
N VAL A 34 -6.78 -2.01 -4.12
CA VAL A 34 -5.43 -2.47 -3.79
C VAL A 34 -5.34 -3.98 -4.00
N SER A 35 -4.55 -4.42 -4.99
CA SER A 35 -4.21 -5.83 -5.17
C SER A 35 -3.07 -6.25 -4.24
N GLU A 36 -2.81 -7.55 -4.14
CA GLU A 36 -1.70 -8.08 -3.35
C GLU A 36 -0.34 -7.51 -3.79
N GLU A 37 -0.13 -7.32 -5.10
CA GLU A 37 1.09 -6.75 -5.66
C GLU A 37 1.28 -5.28 -5.27
N ILE A 38 0.18 -4.51 -5.30
CA ILE A 38 0.17 -3.12 -4.85
C ILE A 38 0.49 -3.05 -3.35
N ALA A 39 -0.18 -3.87 -2.54
CA ALA A 39 0.05 -3.92 -1.10
C ALA A 39 1.49 -4.30 -0.76
N LYS A 40 2.10 -5.25 -1.48
CA LYS A 40 3.50 -5.62 -1.32
C LYS A 40 4.44 -4.48 -1.70
N ALA A 41 4.22 -3.80 -2.84
CA ALA A 41 5.04 -2.66 -3.25
C ALA A 41 4.99 -1.52 -2.23
N ILE A 42 3.81 -1.24 -1.68
CA ILE A 42 3.65 -0.25 -0.60
C ILE A 42 4.37 -0.70 0.67
N ALA A 43 4.20 -1.96 1.08
CA ALA A 43 4.85 -2.51 2.27
C ALA A 43 6.38 -2.60 2.14
N GLU A 44 6.91 -2.70 0.92
CA GLU A 44 8.36 -2.60 0.66
C GLU A 44 8.87 -1.17 0.85
N ARG A 45 8.12 -0.18 0.38
CA ARG A 45 8.48 1.24 0.55
C ARG A 45 8.24 1.77 1.96
N HIS A 46 7.19 1.27 2.61
CA HIS A 46 6.73 1.63 3.94
C HIS A 46 6.50 0.35 4.76
N PRO A 47 7.54 -0.15 5.46
CA PRO A 47 7.48 -1.45 6.14
C PRO A 47 6.51 -1.50 7.32
N SER A 48 6.01 -0.35 7.77
CA SER A 48 5.05 -0.24 8.85
C SER A 48 4.00 0.85 8.56
N PRO A 49 2.79 0.74 9.15
CA PRO A 49 1.77 1.78 9.04
C PRO A 49 2.25 3.13 9.59
N GLY A 50 3.07 3.13 10.65
CA GLY A 50 3.64 4.35 11.22
C GLY A 50 4.58 5.08 10.25
N SER A 51 5.38 4.35 9.46
CA SER A 51 6.23 4.94 8.42
C SER A 51 5.40 5.61 7.32
N LEU A 52 4.27 5.01 6.94
CA LEU A 52 3.37 5.60 5.96
C LEU A 52 2.67 6.84 6.53
N LEU A 53 2.22 6.79 7.79
CA LEU A 53 1.59 7.93 8.47
C LEU A 53 2.54 9.13 8.58
N GLN A 54 3.81 8.92 8.95
CA GLN A 54 4.81 10.01 8.99
C GLN A 54 4.93 10.71 7.64
N LYS A 55 4.93 9.96 6.54
CA LYS A 55 5.00 10.53 5.19
C LYS A 55 3.75 11.30 4.81
N VAL A 56 2.57 10.81 5.22
CA VAL A 56 1.30 11.54 5.06
C VAL A 56 1.34 12.87 5.83
N MET A 57 1.84 12.88 7.07
CA MET A 57 1.98 14.10 7.87
C MET A 57 3.00 15.09 7.30
N GLU A 58 4.12 14.60 6.77
CA GLU A 58 5.11 15.42 6.06
C GLU A 58 4.49 16.11 4.84
N LEU A 59 3.71 15.36 4.05
CA LEU A 59 3.01 15.87 2.87
C LEU A 59 1.90 16.87 3.21
N ASP A 60 1.21 16.68 4.34
CA ASP A 60 0.19 17.62 4.80
C ASP A 60 0.83 18.95 5.23
N SER A 61 1.94 18.87 5.97
CA SER A 61 2.73 20.03 6.41
C SER A 61 3.33 20.82 5.25
N THR A 62 3.75 20.15 4.17
CA THR A 62 4.31 20.79 2.97
C THR A 62 3.25 21.22 1.95
N GLY A 63 2.15 20.48 1.85
CA GLY A 63 1.04 20.73 0.90
C GLY A 63 0.14 21.91 1.28
N ALA A 64 0.21 22.40 2.52
CA ALA A 64 -0.46 23.64 2.91
C ALA A 64 0.09 24.89 2.18
N SER A 65 1.31 24.83 1.63
CA SER A 65 2.03 25.99 1.08
C SER A 65 1.83 26.23 -0.43
N LEU A 66 1.26 25.28 -1.18
CA LEU A 66 1.12 25.35 -2.65
C LEU A 66 -0.29 24.94 -3.10
N ARG A 67 -1.30 25.75 -2.76
CA ARG A 67 -2.71 25.43 -3.06
C ARG A 67 -3.15 25.94 -4.43
N SER A 68 -3.03 25.09 -5.45
CA SER A 68 -4.01 25.05 -6.54
C SER A 68 -5.17 24.13 -6.12
N PRO A 69 -6.44 24.54 -6.23
CA PRO A 69 -7.60 23.78 -5.74
C PRO A 69 -7.81 22.42 -6.44
N ASP A 70 -7.17 22.18 -7.59
CA ASP A 70 -7.34 20.96 -8.38
C ASP A 70 -6.32 19.84 -8.11
N VAL A 71 -5.18 20.13 -7.49
CA VAL A 71 -4.11 19.14 -7.28
C VAL A 71 -4.05 18.73 -5.82
N HIS A 72 -4.89 17.77 -5.45
CA HIS A 72 -4.86 17.22 -4.09
C HIS A 72 -3.52 16.48 -3.88
N PRO A 73 -2.70 16.81 -2.86
CA PRO A 73 -1.42 16.15 -2.61
C PRO A 73 -1.58 14.63 -2.41
N ALA A 74 -2.73 14.23 -1.87
CA ALA A 74 -3.20 12.85 -1.75
C ALA A 74 -3.21 12.05 -3.07
N SER A 75 -3.49 12.69 -4.20
CA SER A 75 -3.51 12.01 -5.51
C SER A 75 -2.12 11.73 -6.07
N GLY A 76 -1.06 12.38 -5.59
CA GLY A 76 0.31 12.16 -6.06
C GLY A 76 1.14 11.25 -5.16
N PHE A 77 0.79 11.12 -3.88
CA PHE A 77 1.61 10.49 -2.85
C PHE A 77 2.18 9.10 -3.22
N LEU A 78 1.32 8.20 -3.71
CA LEU A 78 1.69 6.83 -4.13
C LEU A 78 1.40 6.60 -5.61
N ALA A 79 0.94 7.61 -6.35
CA ALA A 79 0.43 7.41 -7.70
C ALA A 79 1.50 6.94 -8.68
N ASP A 80 2.73 7.41 -8.49
CA ASP A 80 3.90 7.02 -9.30
C ASP A 80 4.61 5.77 -8.79
N LEU A 81 4.16 5.18 -7.67
CA LEU A 81 4.76 3.95 -7.19
C LEU A 81 4.47 2.82 -8.19
N GLU A 82 5.55 2.21 -8.66
CA GLU A 82 5.51 1.10 -9.60
C GLU A 82 5.46 -0.24 -8.86
N TYR A 83 4.64 -1.16 -9.37
CA TYR A 83 4.55 -2.52 -8.87
C TYR A 83 4.64 -3.53 -10.02
N PRO A 84 5.26 -4.69 -9.81
CA PRO A 84 5.36 -5.73 -10.84
C PRO A 84 3.99 -6.37 -11.10
N ILE A 85 3.65 -6.55 -12.38
CA ILE A 85 2.41 -7.27 -12.75
C ILE A 85 2.68 -8.77 -12.69
N ARG A 86 1.91 -9.50 -11.86
CA ARG A 86 2.04 -10.96 -11.77
C ARG A 86 1.77 -11.62 -13.13
N GLY A 87 2.73 -12.41 -13.61
CA GLY A 87 2.62 -13.18 -14.85
C GLY A 87 2.84 -12.36 -16.13
N LYS A 88 3.23 -11.09 -16.06
CA LYS A 88 3.61 -10.27 -17.22
C LYS A 88 4.96 -9.59 -16.97
N LYS A 89 5.75 -9.43 -18.04
CA LYS A 89 7.01 -8.70 -17.99
C LYS A 89 6.71 -7.19 -18.09
N GLY A 90 6.49 -6.54 -16.94
CA GLY A 90 6.21 -5.11 -16.88
C GLY A 90 5.84 -4.62 -15.48
N THR A 91 6.06 -3.33 -15.25
CA THR A 91 5.58 -2.62 -14.06
C THR A 91 4.33 -1.82 -14.40
N ARG A 92 3.45 -1.62 -13.41
CA ARG A 92 2.32 -0.71 -13.51
C ARG A 92 2.37 0.28 -12.36
N ARG A 93 1.88 1.49 -12.61
CA ARG A 93 1.71 2.50 -11.56
C ARG A 93 0.39 2.30 -10.83
N ILE A 94 0.38 2.52 -9.52
CA ILE A 94 -0.81 2.44 -8.67
C ILE A 94 -1.91 3.40 -9.16
N GLY A 95 -1.50 4.60 -9.58
CA GLY A 95 -2.40 5.64 -10.05
C GLY A 95 -3.07 6.47 -8.93
N PRO A 96 -3.66 7.61 -9.30
CA PRO A 96 -4.07 8.64 -8.34
C PRO A 96 -5.28 8.26 -7.49
N ILE A 97 -6.17 7.40 -7.99
CA ILE A 97 -7.39 7.00 -7.27
C ILE A 97 -7.04 6.16 -6.04
N VAL A 98 -6.19 5.16 -6.20
CA VAL A 98 -5.76 4.30 -5.10
C VAL A 98 -4.88 5.08 -4.13
N SER A 99 -3.97 5.92 -4.64
CA SER A 99 -3.18 6.84 -3.81
C SER A 99 -4.06 7.70 -2.89
N ARG A 100 -5.11 8.31 -3.45
CA ARG A 100 -6.03 9.16 -2.68
C ARG A 100 -6.78 8.38 -1.59
N ARG A 101 -7.23 7.16 -1.89
CA ARG A 101 -7.92 6.30 -0.91
C ARG A 101 -7.02 5.94 0.26
N ILE A 102 -5.80 5.53 -0.03
CA ILE A 102 -4.82 5.17 1.00
C ILE A 102 -4.51 6.41 1.85
N PHE A 103 -4.21 7.54 1.21
CA PHE A 103 -3.97 8.80 1.93
C PHE A 103 -5.15 9.17 2.84
N ALA A 104 -6.39 9.07 2.36
CA ALA A 104 -7.58 9.39 3.13
C ALA A 104 -7.74 8.52 4.40
N MET A 105 -7.36 7.24 4.36
CA MET A 105 -7.44 6.39 5.56
C MET A 105 -6.51 6.85 6.69
N PHE A 106 -5.35 7.39 6.35
CA PHE A 106 -4.36 7.86 7.33
C PHE A 106 -4.53 9.34 7.69
N HIS A 107 -5.23 10.10 6.83
CA HIS A 107 -5.51 11.52 7.03
C HIS A 107 -6.85 11.79 7.73
N ALA A 108 -7.86 10.92 7.56
CA ALA A 108 -9.19 11.05 8.17
C ALA A 108 -9.23 10.74 9.68
N MET A 109 -8.23 11.22 10.43
CA MET A 109 -8.26 11.33 11.88
C MET A 109 -9.04 12.58 12.36
N SER A 110 -9.89 13.15 11.50
CA SER A 110 -10.95 14.07 11.92
C SER A 110 -12.29 13.41 11.58
N PRO A 111 -13.06 12.92 12.57
CA PRO A 111 -14.45 12.55 12.37
C PRO A 111 -15.31 13.76 11.94
#